data_AF-A0A149ZSZ6-F1
#
_entry.id   AF-A0A149ZSZ6-F1
#
_cell.length_a   1.000
_cell.length_b   1.000
_cell.length_c   1.000
_cell.angle_alpha   90.00
_cell.angle_beta   90.00
_cell.angle_gamma   90.00
#
_symmetry.space_group_name_H-M   'P 1'
#
loop_
_entity.id
_entity.type
_entity.pdbx_description
1 polymer ?
#
loop_
_entity_poly.entity_id
_entity_poly.type
_entity_poly.pdbx_seq_one_letter_code
_entity_poly.pdbx_strand_id
1 'polypeptide(L)'
;MVLEADTWRLGGGELEVRFWREPLSETCAAATDAGFVIRQVIEPRPAESMREAWPDDHAQLLQRLGFLMLDLLRLPEAGNPA
;
A
#
# COMPACT_ATOMS: atom_id res chain seq x y z
N MET A 1 11.41 9.02 5.40
CA MET A 1 10.00 9.48 5.53
C MET A 1 9.84 11.01 5.44
N VAL A 2 8.86 11.50 4.66
CA VAL A 2 8.45 12.92 4.55
C VAL A 2 6.95 13.03 4.84
N LEU A 3 6.54 13.99 5.68
CA LEU A 3 5.12 14.26 5.92
C LEU A 3 4.56 15.09 4.75
N GLU A 4 3.52 14.56 4.10
CA GLU A 4 2.82 15.22 3.01
C GLU A 4 1.34 15.40 3.37
N ALA A 5 0.69 16.33 2.69
CA ALA A 5 -0.75 16.58 2.80
C ALA A 5 -1.36 16.63 1.41
N ASP A 6 -2.60 16.16 1.29
CA ASP A 6 -3.37 16.18 0.05
C ASP A 6 -4.86 16.38 0.36
N THR A 7 -5.62 16.86 -0.62
CA THR A 7 -7.06 17.08 -0.49
C THR A 7 -7.81 16.01 -1.26
N TRP A 8 -8.50 15.13 -0.55
CA TRP A 8 -9.29 14.05 -1.16
C TRP A 8 -10.75 14.45 -1.32
N ARG A 9 -11.34 14.13 -2.46
CA ARG A 9 -12.77 14.31 -2.71
C ARG A 9 -13.51 13.01 -2.40
N LEU A 10 -14.31 13.01 -1.34
CA LEU A 10 -15.07 11.84 -0.88
C LEU A 10 -16.51 12.24 -0.60
N GLY A 11 -17.48 11.50 -1.17
CA GLY A 11 -18.89 11.59 -0.77
C GLY A 11 -19.53 12.98 -0.84
N GLY A 12 -19.04 13.88 -1.70
CA GLY A 12 -19.56 15.24 -1.86
C GLY A 12 -18.85 16.33 -1.05
N GLY A 13 -17.73 16.01 -0.39
CA GLY A 13 -16.89 16.98 0.32
C GLY A 13 -15.40 16.81 0.05
N GLU A 14 -14.62 17.80 0.48
CA GLU A 14 -13.15 17.78 0.46
C GLU A 14 -12.64 17.43 1.87
N LEU A 15 -11.68 16.50 1.93
CA LEU A 15 -11.03 16.02 3.15
C LEU A 15 -9.53 16.23 3.05
N GLU A 16 -8.97 17.01 3.98
CA GLU A 16 -7.53 17.10 4.15
C GLU A 16 -6.97 15.82 4.76
N VAL A 17 -6.13 15.12 4.00
CA VAL A 17 -5.41 13.94 4.48
C VAL A 17 -3.94 14.26 4.67
N ARG A 18 -3.35 13.69 5.71
CA ARG A 18 -1.91 13.75 5.96
C ARG A 18 -1.35 12.35 5.97
N PHE A 19 -0.28 12.13 5.24
CA PHE A 19 0.36 10.82 5.11
C PHE A 19 1.87 10.96 5.02
N TRP A 20 2.56 9.87 5.33
CA TRP A 20 4.00 9.79 5.20
C TRP A 20 4.35 9.18 3.85
N ARG A 21 5.19 9.86 3.08
CA ARG A 21 5.80 9.27 1.89
C ARG A 21 7.19 8.77 2.24
N GLU A 22 7.48 7.55 1.83
CA GLU A 22 8.77 6.90 2.03
C GLU A 22 9.16 6.06 0.80
N PRO A 23 10.46 5.88 0.54
CA PRO A 23 10.92 4.91 -0.45
C PRO A 23 10.47 3.49 -0.06
N LEU A 24 10.13 2.66 -1.05
CA LEU A 24 9.77 1.26 -0.83
C LEU A 24 10.83 0.50 -0.01
N SER A 25 12.11 0.81 -0.21
CA SER A 25 13.19 0.19 0.57
C SER A 25 13.08 0.46 2.07
N GLU A 26 12.62 1.64 2.50
CA GLU A 26 12.40 1.96 3.91
C GLU A 26 11.22 1.15 4.48
N THR A 27 10.10 1.08 3.75
CA THR A 27 8.94 0.25 4.14
C THR A 27 9.32 -1.24 4.26
N CYS A 28 10.08 -1.75 3.29
CA CYS A 28 10.56 -3.13 3.31
C CYS A 28 11.50 -3.40 4.48
N ALA A 29 12.45 -2.49 4.75
CA ALA A 29 13.35 -2.60 5.89
C ALA A 29 12.58 -2.62 7.21
N ALA A 30 11.59 -1.74 7.38
CA ALA A 30 10.74 -1.72 8.57
C ALA A 30 10.01 -3.06 8.79
N ALA A 31 9.52 -3.69 7.73
CA ALA A 31 8.88 -5.00 7.82
C ALA A 31 9.89 -6.10 8.23
N THR A 32 11.07 -6.14 7.60
CA THR A 32 12.08 -7.17 7.89
C THR A 32 12.72 -7.01 9.26
N ASP A 33 13.00 -5.77 9.68
CA ASP A 33 13.56 -5.46 11.01
C ASP A 33 12.57 -5.81 12.12
N ALA A 34 11.26 -5.76 11.85
CA ALA A 34 10.21 -6.23 12.75
C ALA A 34 10.06 -7.77 12.80
N GLY A 35 10.94 -8.51 12.11
CA GLY A 35 10.99 -9.98 12.08
C GLY A 35 10.01 -10.63 11.12
N PHE A 36 9.47 -9.89 10.14
CA PHE A 36 8.63 -10.47 9.09
C PHE A 36 9.46 -10.86 7.87
N VAL A 37 9.03 -11.92 7.20
CA VAL A 37 9.44 -12.23 5.82
C VAL A 37 8.42 -11.60 4.88
N ILE A 38 8.89 -10.79 3.93
CA ILE A 38 8.05 -10.30 2.83
C ILE A 38 7.90 -11.45 1.84
N ARG A 39 6.71 -12.04 1.78
CA ARG A 39 6.40 -13.14 0.85
C ARG A 39 6.14 -12.63 -0.56
N GLN A 40 5.42 -11.51 -0.67
CA GLN A 40 5.06 -10.90 -1.95
C GLN A 40 5.00 -9.38 -1.83
N VAL A 41 5.40 -8.71 -2.90
CA VAL A 41 5.10 -7.31 -3.17
C VAL A 41 4.02 -7.31 -4.24
N ILE A 42 2.88 -6.69 -3.93
CA ILE A 42 1.68 -6.73 -4.78
C ILE A 42 1.36 -5.30 -5.22
N GLU A 43 1.19 -5.14 -6.52
CA GLU A 43 0.77 -3.91 -7.20
C GLU A 43 -0.64 -4.12 -7.75
N PRO A 44 -1.70 -3.79 -6.98
CA PRO A 44 -3.07 -4.10 -7.37
C PRO A 44 -3.47 -3.35 -8.64
N ARG A 45 -4.12 -4.06 -9.55
CA ARG A 45 -4.77 -3.49 -10.73
C ARG A 45 -6.20 -3.09 -10.37
N PRO A 46 -6.77 -2.05 -11.00
CA PRO A 46 -8.16 -1.68 -10.74
C PRO A 46 -9.09 -2.85 -11.08
N ALA A 47 -10.16 -2.99 -10.30
CA ALA A 47 -11.14 -4.05 -10.51
C ALA A 47 -11.94 -3.81 -11.79
N GLU A 48 -12.39 -4.89 -12.44
CA GLU A 48 -13.18 -4.79 -13.67
C GLU A 48 -14.52 -4.05 -13.46
N SER A 49 -15.15 -4.23 -12.31
CA SER A 49 -16.36 -3.49 -11.93
C SER A 49 -16.15 -1.97 -11.91
N MET A 50 -14.91 -1.52 -11.70
CA MET A 50 -14.54 -0.12 -11.72
C MET A 50 -14.58 0.47 -13.13
N ARG A 51 -14.37 -0.35 -14.17
CA ARG A 51 -14.45 0.11 -15.57
C ARG A 51 -15.84 0.66 -15.91
N GLU A 52 -16.89 0.10 -15.33
CA GLU A 52 -18.27 0.50 -15.59
C GLU A 52 -18.74 1.63 -14.67
N ALA A 53 -18.42 1.55 -13.39
CA ALA A 53 -18.88 2.53 -12.39
C ALA A 53 -18.01 3.81 -12.31
N TRP A 54 -16.70 3.70 -12.57
CA TRP A 54 -15.72 4.80 -12.47
C TRP A 54 -14.66 4.68 -13.59
N PRO A 55 -15.05 4.86 -14.86
CA PRO A 55 -14.18 4.60 -16.02
C PRO A 55 -12.90 5.44 -16.03
N ASP A 56 -12.97 6.69 -15.59
CA ASP A 56 -11.82 7.61 -15.57
C ASP A 56 -10.78 7.20 -14.53
N ASP A 57 -11.22 6.90 -13.30
CA ASP A 57 -10.35 6.40 -12.23
C ASP A 57 -9.74 5.03 -12.62
N HIS A 58 -10.51 4.18 -13.29
CA HIS A 58 -10.03 2.90 -13.81
C HIS A 58 -8.92 3.10 -14.85
N ALA A 59 -9.11 4.00 -15.81
CA ALA A 59 -8.09 4.32 -16.80
C ALA A 59 -6.82 4.92 -16.18
N GLN A 60 -6.97 5.78 -15.17
CA GLN A 60 -5.84 6.36 -14.45
C GLN A 60 -5.03 5.31 -13.69
N LEU A 61 -5.70 4.42 -12.95
CA LEU A 61 -5.05 3.36 -12.16
C LEU A 61 -4.42 2.26 -13.01
N LEU A 62 -4.75 2.16 -14.30
CA LEU A 62 -4.03 1.31 -15.25
C LEU A 62 -2.66 1.87 -15.63
N GLN A 63 -2.47 3.20 -15.58
CA GLN A 63 -1.22 3.88 -15.95
C GLN A 63 -0.33 4.19 -14.74
N ARG A 64 -0.91 4.30 -13.55
CA ARG A 64 -0.22 4.71 -12.33
C ARG A 64 -0.64 3.81 -11.18
N LEU A 65 0.33 3.32 -10.43
CA LEU A 65 0.07 2.51 -9.24
C LEU A 65 -0.61 3.38 -8.17
N GLY A 66 -1.83 3.01 -7.79
CA GLY A 66 -2.55 3.68 -6.69
C GLY A 66 -2.18 3.12 -5.33
N PHE A 67 -1.82 1.83 -5.26
CA PHE A 67 -1.55 1.12 -4.02
C PHE A 67 -0.38 0.17 -4.17
N LEU A 68 0.26 -0.10 -3.04
CA LEU A 68 1.26 -1.14 -2.87
C LEU A 68 0.89 -1.94 -1.63
N MET A 69 0.92 -3.27 -1.74
CA MET A 69 0.62 -4.17 -0.63
C MET A 69 1.80 -5.11 -0.41
N LEU A 70 2.11 -5.37 0.86
CA LEU A 70 3.10 -6.36 1.26
C LEU A 70 2.38 -7.53 1.93
N ASP A 71 2.58 -8.74 1.42
CA ASP A 71 2.19 -9.97 2.11
C ASP A 71 3.32 -10.37 3.07
N LEU A 72 3.06 -10.26 4.37
CA LEU A 72 4.04 -10.45 5.43
C LEU A 72 3.76 -11.75 6.20
N LEU A 73 4.79 -12.58 6.35
CA LEU A 73 4.76 -13.77 7.20
C LEU A 73 5.62 -13.55 8.44
N ARG A 74 5.04 -13.70 9.62
CA ARG A 74 5.80 -13.81 10.87
C ARG A 74 6.26 -15.26 11.02
N LEU A 75 7.57 -15.47 11.02
CA LEU A 75 8.10 -16.78 11.39
C LEU A 75 7.96 -16.95 12.91
N PRO A 76 7.63 -18.16 13.38
CA PRO A 76 7.75 -18.46 14.80
C PRO A 76 9.21 -18.22 15.23
N GLU A 77 9.40 -17.62 16.41
CA GLU A 77 10.74 -17.55 17.00
C GLU A 77 11.28 -18.97 17.08
N ALA A 78 12.53 -19.19 16.64
CA ALA A 78 13.14 -20.50 16.70
C ALA A 78 13.08 -20.95 18.17
N GLY A 79 12.22 -21.92 18.46
CA GLY A 79 12.06 -22.44 19.80
C GLY A 79 13.43 -22.87 20.31
N ASN A 80 13.84 -22.32 21.45
CA ASN A 80 15.05 -22.72 22.14
C ASN A 80 15.07 -24.25 22.22
N PRO A 81 16.09 -24.95 21.69
CA PRO A 81 16.17 -26.39 21.87
C PRO A 81 16.27 -26.65 23.38
N ALA A 82 15.26 -27.34 23.90
CA ALA A 82 15.25 -27.87 25.27
C ALA A 82 16.37 -28.90 25.46
#